data_AF-A0A0Q5DLT1-F1
#
_entry.id   AF-A0A0Q5DLT1-F1
#
_cell.length_a   1.000
_cell.length_b   1.000
_cell.length_c   1.000
_cell.angle_alpha   90.00
_cell.angle_beta   90.00
_cell.angle_gamma   90.00
#
_symmetry.space_group_name_H-M   'P 1'
#
loop_
_entity.id
_entity.type
_entity.pdbx_description
1 polymer ?
#
loop_
_entity_poly.entity_id
_entity_poly.type
_entity_poly.pdbx_seq_one_letter_code
_entity_poly.pdbx_strand_id
1 'polypeptide(L)'
;MSITNNGGPAFPSLEATVTGIDSDGQERIDTEAYGGMSMRDYFAVRALAPMIENKTKGSCEYRNEQEIATRAYAFADAMLAERAK
;
A
#
# COMPACT_ATOMS: atom_id res chain seq x y z
N MET A 1 -0.80 9.74 -25.65
CA MET A 1 -0.99 9.98 -24.20
C MET A 1 -0.08 9.02 -23.45
N SER A 2 0.89 9.52 -22.69
CA SER A 2 1.73 8.67 -21.84
C SER A 2 0.90 8.27 -20.62
N ILE A 3 0.70 6.98 -20.42
CA ILE A 3 0.02 6.46 -19.24
C ILE A 3 1.02 6.59 -18.08
N THR A 4 0.85 7.60 -17.23
CA THR A 4 1.71 7.78 -16.05
C THR A 4 1.33 6.70 -15.03
N ASN A 5 2.26 5.78 -14.72
CA ASN A 5 2.08 4.81 -13.65
C ASN A 5 2.10 5.55 -12.30
N ASN A 6 0.92 5.83 -11.74
CA ASN A 6 0.73 6.54 -10.48
C ASN A 6 0.62 5.60 -9.26
N GLY A 7 0.84 4.30 -9.44
CA GLY A 7 0.79 3.32 -8.36
C GLY A 7 -0.63 2.92 -7.91
N GLY A 8 -1.68 3.35 -8.62
CA GLY A 8 -3.07 3.00 -8.29
C GLY A 8 -3.65 3.78 -7.10
N PRO A 9 -4.87 3.43 -6.65
CA PRO A 9 -5.53 4.10 -5.52
C PRO A 9 -4.85 3.74 -4.20
N ALA A 10 -4.62 4.72 -3.32
CA ALA A 10 -4.00 4.49 -2.01
C ALA A 10 -4.96 3.81 -1.00
N PHE A 11 -6.26 4.08 -1.13
CA PHE A 11 -7.31 3.47 -0.32
C PHE A 11 -8.07 2.43 -1.14
N PRO A 12 -8.55 1.34 -0.51
CA PRO A 12 -9.37 0.36 -1.20
C PRO A 12 -10.62 1.01 -1.80
N SER A 13 -10.95 0.63 -3.02
CA SER A 13 -12.22 0.95 -3.66
C SER A 13 -13.15 -0.26 -3.57
N LEU A 14 -14.45 -0.05 -3.57
CA LEU A 14 -15.43 -1.13 -3.65
C LEU A 14 -15.72 -1.41 -5.11
N GLU A 15 -15.48 -2.64 -5.53
CA GLU A 15 -15.97 -3.15 -6.81
C GLU A 15 -17.22 -3.98 -6.55
N ALA A 16 -18.35 -3.51 -7.10
CA ALA A 16 -19.64 -4.16 -6.97
C ALA A 16 -19.91 -5.00 -8.22
N THR A 17 -20.08 -6.29 -8.04
CA THR A 17 -20.38 -7.23 -9.12
C THR A 17 -21.70 -7.93 -8.86
N VAL A 18 -22.57 -7.97 -9.87
CA VAL A 18 -23.84 -8.72 -9.80
C VAL A 18 -23.52 -10.21 -9.94
N THR A 19 -23.75 -10.98 -8.88
CA THR A 19 -23.45 -12.42 -8.82
C THR A 19 -24.67 -13.30 -9.10
N GLY A 20 -25.86 -12.71 -9.14
CA GLY A 20 -27.10 -13.40 -9.51
C GLY A 20 -28.34 -12.63 -9.10
N ILE A 21 -29.48 -13.32 -9.12
CA ILE A 21 -30.77 -12.83 -8.64
C ILE A 21 -31.22 -13.74 -7.49
N ASP A 22 -31.70 -13.17 -6.39
CA ASP A 22 -32.24 -13.94 -5.27
C ASP A 22 -33.67 -14.47 -5.53
N SER A 23 -34.21 -15.21 -4.58
CA SER A 23 -35.56 -15.79 -4.66
C SER A 23 -36.69 -14.75 -4.67
N ASP A 24 -36.41 -13.50 -4.29
CA ASP A 24 -37.34 -12.38 -4.29
C ASP A 24 -37.19 -11.52 -5.55
N GLY A 25 -36.33 -11.91 -6.50
CA GLY A 25 -36.12 -11.22 -7.77
C GLY A 25 -35.16 -10.03 -7.68
N GLN A 26 -34.41 -9.88 -6.59
CA GLN A 26 -33.44 -8.79 -6.41
C GLN A 26 -32.03 -9.20 -6.83
N GLU A 27 -31.26 -8.23 -7.33
CA GLU A 27 -29.86 -8.44 -7.67
C GLU A 27 -29.02 -8.74 -6.42
N ARG A 28 -28.33 -9.88 -6.42
CA ARG A 28 -27.29 -10.18 -5.45
C ARG A 28 -26.02 -9.47 -5.88
N ILE A 29 -25.67 -8.42 -5.15
CA ILE A 29 -24.44 -7.67 -5.37
C ILE A 29 -23.41 -8.22 -4.38
N ASP A 30 -22.30 -8.71 -4.91
CA ASP A 30 -21.10 -8.96 -4.10
C ASP A 30 -20.18 -7.75 -4.20
N THR A 31 -19.62 -7.34 -3.07
CA THR A 31 -18.74 -6.18 -2.99
C THR A 31 -17.38 -6.62 -2.49
N GLU A 32 -16.40 -6.60 -3.37
CA GLU A 32 -15.01 -6.91 -3.03
C GLU A 32 -14.19 -5.62 -2.96
N ALA A 33 -13.30 -5.55 -1.98
CA ALA A 33 -12.35 -4.46 -1.91
C ALA A 33 -11.27 -4.67 -2.99
N TYR A 34 -11.14 -3.70 -3.90
CA TYR A 34 -10.18 -3.72 -4.99
C TYR A 34 -9.20 -2.54 -4.89
N GLY A 35 -7.93 -2.81 -5.18
CA GLY A 35 -6.83 -1.84 -5.11
C GLY A 35 -6.49 -1.42 -3.67
N GLY A 36 -5.77 -0.30 -3.52
CA GLY A 36 -5.28 0.18 -2.23
C GLY A 36 -3.79 -0.13 -2.00
N MET A 37 -3.25 0.44 -0.92
CA MET A 37 -1.93 0.06 -0.40
C MET A 37 -1.91 -1.39 0.06
N SER A 38 -0.84 -2.11 -0.28
CA SER A 38 -0.56 -3.42 0.28
C SER A 38 -0.09 -3.31 1.74
N MET A 39 -0.10 -4.44 2.48
CA MET A 39 0.52 -4.51 3.80
C MET A 39 2.02 -4.11 3.79
N ARG A 40 2.70 -4.38 2.67
CA ARG A 40 4.10 -3.98 2.47
C ARG A 40 4.23 -2.46 2.41
N ASP A 41 3.38 -1.81 1.62
CA ASP A 41 3.37 -0.35 1.47
C ASP A 41 3.05 0.33 2.80
N TYR A 42 2.10 -0.23 3.56
CA TYR A 42 1.78 0.25 4.91
C TYR A 42 3.00 0.24 5.84
N PHE A 43 3.72 -0.88 5.92
CA PHE A 43 4.92 -0.96 6.75
C PHE A 43 6.04 -0.04 6.25
N ALA A 44 6.21 0.08 4.93
CA ALA A 44 7.20 0.96 4.34
C ALA A 44 6.93 2.42 4.72
N VAL A 45 5.68 2.91 4.63
CA VAL A 45 5.31 4.27 5.04
C VAL A 45 5.60 4.52 6.52
N ARG A 46 5.31 3.53 7.38
CA ARG A 46 5.57 3.62 8.83
C ARG A 46 7.07 3.68 9.13
N ALA A 47 7.90 2.94 8.40
CA ALA A 47 9.36 2.99 8.53
C ALA A 47 9.95 4.29 7.93
N LEU A 48 9.33 4.82 6.88
CA LEU A 48 9.79 5.99 6.14
C LEU A 48 9.71 7.28 6.98
N ALA A 49 8.64 7.47 7.75
CA ALA A 49 8.39 8.69 8.52
C ALA A 49 9.57 9.14 9.41
N PRO A 50 10.12 8.31 10.33
CA PRO A 50 11.26 8.71 11.15
C PRO A 50 12.55 8.90 10.33
N MET A 51 12.71 8.19 9.20
CA MET A 51 13.89 8.37 8.35
C MET A 51 13.89 9.75 7.67
N ILE A 52 12.73 10.20 7.17
CA ILE A 52 12.58 11.55 6.60
C ILE A 52 12.84 12.62 7.65
N GLU A 53 12.30 12.43 8.87
CA GLU A 53 12.53 13.35 9.98
C GLU A 53 14.03 13.48 10.31
N ASN A 54 14.72 12.35 10.46
CA ASN A 54 16.15 12.34 10.77
C ASN A 54 17.00 12.93 9.64
N LYS A 55 16.64 12.70 8.37
CA LYS A 55 17.29 13.37 7.23
C LYS A 55 17.13 14.88 7.32
N THR A 56 15.92 15.35 7.58
CA THR A 56 15.58 16.79 7.63
C THR A 56 16.30 17.50 8.78
N LYS A 57 16.47 16.81 9.92
CA LYS A 57 17.21 17.31 11.08
C LYS A 57 18.74 17.21 10.94
N GLY A 58 19.25 16.60 9.88
CA GLY A 58 20.69 16.33 9.71
C GLY A 58 21.24 15.30 10.70
N SER A 59 20.38 14.52 11.37
CA SER A 59 20.79 13.50 12.34
C SER A 59 21.26 12.20 11.69
N CYS A 60 21.04 12.04 10.38
CA CYS A 60 21.59 10.96 9.58
C CYS A 60 21.78 11.41 8.13
N GLU A 61 22.86 10.94 7.50
CA GLU A 61 23.12 11.20 6.09
C GLU A 61 22.56 10.06 5.22
N TYR A 62 21.61 10.41 4.35
CA TYR A 62 21.20 9.57 3.23
C TYR A 62 21.61 10.26 1.94
N ARG A 63 22.10 9.49 0.97
CA ARG A 63 22.60 10.04 -0.30
C ARG A 63 21.49 10.70 -1.12
N ASN A 64 20.29 10.14 -1.09
CA ASN A 64 19.11 10.60 -1.84
C ASN A 64 17.82 9.96 -1.30
N GLU A 65 16.68 10.37 -1.84
CA GLU A 65 15.36 9.84 -1.48
C GLU A 65 15.22 8.34 -1.83
N GLN A 66 15.89 7.86 -2.87
CA GLN A 66 15.85 6.46 -3.29
C GLN A 66 16.47 5.53 -2.25
N GLU A 67 17.55 5.96 -1.58
CA GLU A 67 18.15 5.20 -0.48
C GLU A 67 17.18 5.04 0.69
N ILE A 68 16.43 6.09 1.02
CA ILE A 68 15.44 6.07 2.09
C ILE A 68 14.29 5.11 1.74
N ALA A 69 13.74 5.23 0.52
CA ALA A 69 12.67 4.36 0.06
C ALA A 69 13.10 2.88 0.06
N THR A 70 14.31 2.58 -0.41
CA THR A 70 14.87 1.22 -0.43
C THR A 70 14.95 0.64 0.99
N ARG A 71 15.46 1.43 1.95
CA ARG A 71 15.55 1.00 3.36
C ARG A 71 14.16 0.79 3.97
N ALA A 72 13.21 1.68 3.71
CA ALA A 72 11.84 1.56 4.21
C ALA A 72 11.17 0.25 3.74
N TYR A 73 11.32 -0.11 2.47
CA TYR A 73 10.82 -1.40 1.97
C TYR A 73 11.57 -2.61 2.56
N ALA A 74 12.88 -2.50 2.83
CA ALA A 74 13.60 -3.57 3.51
C ALA A 74 13.06 -3.85 4.93
N PHE A 75 12.68 -2.81 5.67
CA PHE A 75 11.99 -3.00 6.96
C PHE A 75 10.60 -3.61 6.79
N ALA A 76 9.84 -3.21 5.76
CA ALA A 76 8.54 -3.81 5.46
C ALA A 76 8.66 -5.31 5.17
N ASP A 77 9.65 -5.70 4.37
CA ASP A 77 9.91 -7.09 4.02
C ASP A 77 10.31 -7.91 5.27
N ALA A 78 11.11 -7.33 6.18
CA ALA A 78 11.45 -7.97 7.45
C ALA A 78 10.22 -8.19 8.35
N MET A 79 9.28 -7.23 8.40
CA MET A 79 8.05 -7.38 9.19
C MET A 79 7.12 -8.46 8.60
N LEU A 80 7.02 -8.55 7.27
CA LEU A 80 6.26 -9.61 6.60
C LEU A 80 6.89 -10.99 6.85
N ALA A 81 8.22 -11.08 6.79
CA ALA A 81 8.95 -12.30 7.08
C ALA A 81 8.75 -12.75 8.54
N GLU A 82 8.74 -11.82 9.50
CA GLU A 82 8.45 -12.14 10.90
C GLU A 82 7.04 -12.67 11.09
N ARG A 83 6.05 -12.07 10.42
CA ARG A 83 4.64 -12.50 10.49
C ARG A 83 4.41 -13.89 9.90
N ALA A 84 5.23 -14.31 8.96
CA ALA A 84 5.10 -15.60 8.28
C ALA A 84 5.72 -16.78 9.04
N LYS A 85 6.36 -16.52 10.19
CA LYS A 85 6.90 -17.55 11.10
C LYS A 85 5.79 -18.14 11.97
#